data_AF-A0A1X7UA67-F1
#
_entry.id   AF-A0A1X7UA67-F1
#
_cell.length_a   1.000
_cell.length_b   1.000
_cell.length_c   1.000
_cell.angle_alpha   90.00
_cell.angle_beta   90.00
_cell.angle_gamma   90.00
#
_symmetry.space_group_name_H-M   'P 1'
#
loop_
_entity.id
_entity.type
_entity.pdbx_description
1 polymer ?
#
loop_
_entity_poly.entity_id
_entity_poly.type
_entity_poly.pdbx_seq_one_letter_code
_entity_poly.pdbx_strand_id
1 'polypeptide(L)'
;MLYQHFHFSPLPIGTLTPKESKLRPLKLSRNELEVKVKEMATTILPISDNDDWTRNRIDHNLEMKSKILYECEKQFQRQVPSNALKGISTLGDIVSFFHTPPAPPPGLLFPDLRDQSKLPQNLSVELPSQAKPRERVPFQNYDNPKHSHFPNKKELQKQYQARYKGKGGKK
;
A
#
# COMPACT_ATOMS: atom_id res chain seq x y z
N MET A 1 7.19 -17.95 -46.71
CA MET A 1 6.80 -17.73 -45.30
C MET A 1 7.04 -16.27 -44.98
N LEU A 2 5.98 -15.48 -44.79
CA LEU A 2 6.04 -14.04 -44.54
C LEU A 2 6.01 -13.82 -43.01
N TYR A 3 7.09 -13.27 -42.45
CA TYR A 3 7.14 -12.88 -41.04
C TYR A 3 6.42 -11.54 -40.87
N GLN A 4 5.29 -11.57 -40.18
CA GLN A 4 4.51 -10.39 -39.83
C GLN A 4 5.16 -9.75 -38.58
N HIS A 5 5.90 -8.66 -38.77
CA HIS A 5 6.46 -7.87 -37.69
C HIS A 5 5.34 -7.10 -36.98
N PHE A 6 4.99 -7.52 -35.77
CA PHE A 6 4.12 -6.76 -34.87
C PHE A 6 4.94 -5.62 -34.23
N HIS A 7 4.68 -4.39 -34.68
CA HIS A 7 5.15 -3.19 -34.01
C HIS A 7 4.32 -2.96 -32.74
N PHE A 8 4.91 -3.27 -31.58
CA PHE A 8 4.38 -2.83 -30.29
C PHE A 8 4.73 -1.35 -30.10
N SER A 9 3.76 -0.47 -30.31
CA SER A 9 3.87 0.92 -29.90
C SER A 9 3.97 1.00 -28.37
N PRO A 10 5.03 1.59 -27.80
CA PRO A 10 5.10 1.78 -26.36
C PRO A 10 3.98 2.74 -25.93
N LEU A 11 3.13 2.27 -25.01
CA LEU A 11 2.08 3.10 -24.44
C LEU A 11 2.72 4.31 -23.74
N PRO A 12 2.15 5.52 -23.90
CA PRO A 12 2.66 6.71 -23.23
C PRO A 12 2.56 6.50 -21.72
N ILE A 13 3.71 6.51 -21.06
CA ILE A 13 3.81 6.54 -19.59
C ILE A 13 3.30 7.91 -19.17
N GLY A 14 1.99 8.01 -18.95
CA GLY A 14 1.37 9.19 -18.36
C GLY A 14 1.98 9.41 -16.99
N THR A 15 2.65 10.55 -16.82
CA THR A 15 3.06 11.05 -15.52
C THR A 15 1.81 11.31 -14.69
N LEU A 16 1.41 10.31 -13.90
CA LEU A 16 0.39 10.45 -12.87
C LEU A 16 0.95 11.41 -11.82
N THR A 17 0.69 12.70 -11.99
CA THR A 17 0.82 13.65 -10.90
C THR A 17 -0.06 13.14 -9.77
N PRO A 18 0.46 13.04 -8.53
CA PRO A 18 -0.36 12.67 -7.39
C PRO A 18 -1.35 13.80 -7.15
N LYS A 19 -2.49 13.75 -7.84
CA LYS A 19 -3.68 14.47 -7.40
C LYS A 19 -3.91 13.99 -5.98
N GLU A 20 -3.66 14.87 -5.01
CA GLU A 20 -4.11 14.69 -3.64
C GLU A 20 -5.61 14.47 -3.69
N SER A 21 -5.99 13.21 -3.82
CA SER A 21 -7.35 12.74 -3.67
C SER A 21 -7.66 13.03 -2.22
N LYS A 22 -8.34 14.15 -1.97
CA LYS A 22 -8.98 14.45 -0.70
C LYS A 22 -9.81 13.22 -0.39
N LEU A 23 -9.31 12.35 0.49
CA LEU A 23 -9.94 11.10 0.89
C LEU A 23 -11.23 11.46 1.62
N ARG A 24 -12.31 11.59 0.85
CA ARG A 24 -13.62 11.87 1.42
C ARG A 24 -14.15 10.56 2.00
N PRO A 25 -14.61 10.55 3.27
CA PRO A 25 -15.29 9.39 3.80
C PRO A 25 -16.52 9.09 2.94
N LEU A 26 -16.67 7.82 2.55
CA LEU A 26 -17.85 7.36 1.84
C LEU A 26 -19.06 7.48 2.78
N LYS A 27 -20.10 8.18 2.33
CA LYS A 27 -21.35 8.34 3.09
C LYS A 27 -22.34 7.19 2.86
N LEU A 28 -21.89 6.09 2.25
CA LEU A 28 -22.74 4.96 1.92
C LEU A 28 -22.84 4.04 3.15
N SER A 29 -24.05 3.58 3.43
CA SER A 29 -24.25 2.47 4.35
C SER A 29 -23.61 1.19 3.79
N ARG A 30 -23.33 0.24 4.68
CA ARG A 30 -22.77 -1.06 4.27
C ARG A 30 -23.65 -1.77 3.24
N ASN A 31 -24.97 -1.75 3.42
CA ASN A 31 -25.91 -2.41 2.51
C ASN A 31 -25.88 -1.78 1.11
N GLU A 32 -25.84 -0.45 1.01
CA GLU A 32 -25.72 0.24 -0.29
C GLU A 32 -24.39 -0.06 -0.98
N LEU A 33 -23.31 -0.17 -0.19
CA LEU A 33 -21.99 -0.55 -0.71
C LEU A 33 -22.02 -1.99 -1.25
N GLU A 34 -22.62 -2.92 -0.50
CA GLU A 34 -22.78 -4.32 -0.90
C GLU A 34 -23.58 -4.45 -2.20
N VAL A 35 -24.69 -3.73 -2.34
CA VAL A 35 -25.50 -3.72 -3.57
C VAL A 35 -24.67 -3.23 -4.76
N LYS A 36 -23.99 -2.09 -4.63
CA LYS A 36 -23.17 -1.53 -5.72
C LYS A 36 -21.99 -2.43 -6.10
N VAL A 37 -21.33 -3.02 -5.12
CA VAL A 37 -20.22 -3.95 -5.39
C VAL A 37 -20.74 -5.23 -6.04
N LYS A 38 -21.91 -5.76 -5.62
CA LYS A 38 -22.55 -6.90 -6.27
C LYS A 38 -22.87 -6.58 -7.74
N GLU A 39 -23.50 -5.44 -8.01
CA GLU A 39 -23.81 -4.99 -9.38
C GLU A 39 -22.56 -4.96 -10.26
N MET A 40 -21.50 -4.26 -9.84
CA MET A 40 -20.24 -4.19 -10.58
C MET A 40 -19.64 -5.59 -10.79
N ALA A 41 -19.62 -6.41 -9.74
CA ALA A 41 -19.04 -7.75 -9.81
C ALA A 41 -19.82 -8.67 -10.76
N THR A 42 -21.16 -8.61 -10.78
CA THR A 42 -22.00 -9.42 -11.69
C THR A 42 -21.82 -9.07 -13.17
N THR A 43 -21.41 -7.84 -13.50
CA THR A 43 -21.10 -7.47 -14.89
C THR A 43 -19.78 -8.04 -15.40
N ILE A 44 -18.84 -8.34 -14.50
CA ILE A 44 -17.48 -8.78 -14.83
C ILE A 44 -17.31 -10.29 -14.60
N LEU A 45 -17.95 -10.81 -13.56
CA LEU A 45 -17.89 -12.21 -13.14
C LEU A 45 -19.26 -12.86 -13.32
N PRO A 46 -19.33 -14.09 -13.83
CA PRO A 46 -20.54 -14.89 -13.78
C PRO A 46 -20.76 -15.37 -12.33
N ILE A 47 -21.28 -14.48 -11.49
CA ILE A 47 -21.60 -14.78 -10.10
C ILE A 47 -22.90 -15.57 -10.09
N SER A 48 -22.85 -16.79 -9.54
CA SER A 48 -24.05 -17.54 -9.20
C SER A 48 -24.82 -16.77 -8.13
N ASP A 49 -26.13 -16.66 -8.28
CA ASP A 49 -27.03 -15.90 -7.40
C ASP A 49 -27.18 -16.48 -5.97
N ASN A 50 -26.22 -17.31 -5.55
CA ASN A 50 -26.12 -17.84 -4.20
C ASN A 50 -26.06 -16.71 -3.16
N ASP A 51 -26.68 -16.96 -2.01
CA ASP A 51 -26.80 -16.02 -0.88
C ASP A 51 -25.44 -15.50 -0.35
N ASP A 52 -24.34 -16.24 -0.59
CA ASP A 52 -23.01 -15.95 -0.05
C ASP A 52 -22.01 -15.39 -1.08
N TRP A 53 -22.45 -14.55 -2.03
CA TRP A 53 -21.60 -13.98 -3.09
C TRP A 53 -20.34 -13.25 -2.56
N THR A 54 -20.36 -12.74 -1.33
CA THR A 54 -19.20 -12.08 -0.69
C THR A 54 -18.01 -13.01 -0.51
N ARG A 55 -18.21 -14.33 -0.45
CA ARG A 55 -17.16 -15.35 -0.30
C ARG A 55 -16.49 -15.71 -1.62
N ASN A 56 -16.97 -15.20 -2.75
CA ASN A 56 -16.40 -15.48 -4.06
C ASN A 56 -14.96 -14.94 -4.13
N ARG A 57 -14.03 -15.86 -4.41
CA ARG A 57 -12.61 -15.55 -4.56
C ARG A 57 -12.34 -14.89 -5.91
N ILE A 58 -11.57 -13.82 -5.87
CA ILE A 58 -11.18 -13.03 -7.05
C ILE A 58 -9.65 -12.99 -7.22
N ASP A 59 -8.89 -13.53 -6.28
CA ASP A 59 -7.42 -13.53 -6.31
C ASP A 59 -6.83 -14.43 -7.40
N HIS A 60 -7.57 -15.44 -7.86
CA HIS A 60 -7.12 -16.35 -8.92
C HIS A 60 -7.11 -15.72 -10.32
N ASN A 61 -7.93 -14.69 -10.55
CA ASN A 61 -8.00 -13.99 -11.84
C ASN A 61 -7.65 -12.51 -11.66
N LEU A 62 -6.37 -12.20 -11.90
CA LEU A 62 -5.83 -10.85 -11.75
C LEU A 62 -6.52 -9.83 -12.65
N GLU A 63 -6.89 -10.23 -13.88
CA GLU A 63 -7.56 -9.33 -14.83
C GLU A 63 -8.97 -8.94 -14.33
N MET A 64 -9.75 -9.92 -13.87
CA MET A 64 -11.09 -9.67 -13.33
C MET A 64 -11.03 -8.86 -12.04
N LYS A 65 -10.10 -9.18 -11.13
CA LYS A 65 -9.85 -8.40 -9.92
C LYS A 65 -9.50 -6.95 -10.26
N SER A 66 -8.60 -6.74 -11.22
CA SER A 66 -8.22 -5.40 -11.67
C SER A 66 -9.40 -4.62 -12.23
N LYS A 67 -10.27 -5.26 -13.03
CA LYS A 67 -11.48 -4.62 -13.60
C LYS A 67 -12.47 -4.22 -12.52
N ILE A 68 -12.75 -5.11 -11.55
CA ILE A 68 -13.69 -4.82 -10.45
C ILE A 68 -13.17 -3.67 -9.59
N LEU A 69 -11.89 -3.70 -9.21
CA LEU A 69 -11.28 -2.64 -8.43
C LEU A 69 -11.31 -1.32 -9.19
N TYR A 70 -11.02 -1.32 -10.50
CA TYR A 70 -11.09 -0.12 -11.32
C TYR A 70 -12.49 0.52 -11.33
N GLU A 71 -13.55 -0.26 -11.51
CA GLU A 71 -14.93 0.26 -11.46
C GLU A 71 -15.27 0.76 -10.04
N CYS A 72 -14.83 0.07 -8.99
CA CYS A 72 -14.99 0.54 -7.61
C CYS A 72 -14.27 1.89 -7.39
N GLU A 73 -13.04 2.05 -7.87
CA GLU A 73 -12.29 3.31 -7.74
C GLU A 73 -12.99 4.46 -8.46
N LYS A 74 -13.52 4.21 -9.65
CA LYS A 74 -14.28 5.19 -10.44
C LYS A 74 -15.57 5.60 -9.73
N GLN A 75 -16.29 4.64 -9.16
CA GLN A 75 -17.58 4.88 -8.50
C GLN A 75 -17.42 5.54 -7.13
N PHE A 76 -16.45 5.09 -6.34
CA PHE A 76 -16.25 5.53 -4.96
C PHE A 76 -15.22 6.66 -4.82
N GLN A 77 -14.52 7.02 -5.91
CA GLN A 77 -13.49 8.05 -5.94
C GLN A 77 -12.37 7.82 -4.90
N ARG A 78 -12.09 6.55 -4.60
CA ARG A 78 -11.10 6.13 -3.61
C ARG A 78 -10.21 5.07 -4.22
N GLN A 79 -8.92 5.34 -4.27
CA GLN A 79 -7.91 4.41 -4.77
C GLN A 79 -7.58 3.32 -3.75
N VAL A 80 -7.25 2.14 -4.25
CA VAL A 80 -6.77 1.03 -3.43
C VAL A 80 -5.24 1.04 -3.44
N PRO A 81 -4.59 1.26 -2.29
CA PRO A 81 -3.13 1.33 -2.26
C PRO A 81 -2.51 -0.05 -2.50
N SER A 82 -1.32 -0.08 -3.09
CA SER A 82 -0.66 -1.33 -3.53
C SER A 82 -0.43 -2.35 -2.42
N ASN A 83 -0.28 -1.89 -1.17
CA ASN A 83 -0.17 -2.74 0.02
C ASN A 83 -1.49 -3.45 0.36
N ALA A 84 -2.64 -2.80 0.14
CA ALA A 84 -3.96 -3.37 0.38
C ALA A 84 -4.37 -4.36 -0.72
N LEU A 85 -3.85 -4.21 -1.95
CA LEU A 85 -4.16 -5.13 -3.06
C LEU A 85 -3.88 -6.60 -2.72
N LYS A 86 -2.82 -6.88 -1.93
CA LYS A 86 -2.49 -8.24 -1.52
C LYS A 86 -3.51 -8.84 -0.53
N GLY A 87 -4.17 -8.00 0.26
CA GLY A 87 -5.14 -8.44 1.27
C GLY A 87 -6.56 -8.60 0.73
N ILE A 88 -6.83 -8.20 -0.51
CA ILE A 88 -8.15 -8.33 -1.13
C ILE A 88 -8.21 -9.65 -1.90
N SER A 89 -8.82 -10.68 -1.31
CA SER A 89 -8.92 -12.02 -1.92
C SER A 89 -10.34 -12.37 -2.34
N THR A 90 -11.34 -11.77 -1.70
CA THR A 90 -12.77 -12.01 -1.93
C THR A 90 -13.52 -10.73 -2.27
N LEU A 91 -14.74 -10.85 -2.79
CA LEU A 91 -15.63 -9.70 -2.98
C LEU A 91 -16.00 -9.03 -1.64
N GLY A 92 -16.11 -9.80 -0.56
CA GLY A 92 -16.32 -9.28 0.79
C GLY A 92 -15.16 -8.41 1.30
N ASP A 93 -13.93 -8.70 0.88
CA ASP A 93 -12.77 -7.87 1.24
C ASP A 93 -12.84 -6.49 0.56
N ILE A 94 -13.39 -6.42 -0.66
CA ILE A 94 -13.63 -5.15 -1.36
C ILE A 94 -14.63 -4.31 -0.56
N VAL A 95 -15.79 -4.90 -0.20
CA VAL A 95 -16.79 -4.23 0.63
C VAL A 95 -16.16 -3.75 1.94
N SER A 96 -15.40 -4.59 2.62
CA SER A 96 -14.73 -4.26 3.89
C SER A 96 -13.74 -3.10 3.72
N PHE A 97 -12.95 -3.11 2.63
CA PHE A 97 -11.99 -2.05 2.34
C PHE A 97 -12.68 -0.69 2.14
N PHE A 98 -13.71 -0.64 1.29
CA PHE A 98 -14.40 0.62 0.99
C PHE A 98 -15.27 1.10 2.15
N HIS A 99 -15.81 0.19 2.98
CA HIS A 99 -16.53 0.55 4.21
C HIS A 99 -15.59 1.09 5.30
N THR A 100 -14.35 0.61 5.35
CA THR A 100 -13.37 1.07 6.35
C THR A 100 -12.99 2.53 6.08
N PRO A 101 -13.15 3.46 7.03
CA PRO A 101 -12.78 4.85 6.85
C PRO A 101 -11.31 5.01 6.41
N PRO A 102 -10.99 5.96 5.53
CA PRO A 102 -9.60 6.23 5.17
C PRO A 102 -8.81 6.67 6.40
N ALA A 103 -7.54 6.27 6.46
CA ALA A 103 -6.64 6.77 7.49
C ALA A 103 -6.53 8.30 7.40
N PRO A 104 -6.42 9.00 8.55
CA PRO A 104 -6.23 10.45 8.53
C PRO A 104 -4.94 10.82 7.79
N PRO A 105 -4.88 12.02 7.19
CA PRO A 105 -3.68 12.48 6.50
C PRO A 105 -2.45 12.44 7.44
N PRO A 106 -1.26 12.13 6.91
CA PRO A 106 -0.03 12.16 7.70
C PRO A 106 0.13 13.53 8.38
N GLY A 107 0.32 13.53 9.70
CA GLY A 107 0.41 14.75 10.53
C GLY A 107 -0.88 15.13 11.27
N LEU A 108 -2.01 14.45 11.01
CA LEU A 108 -3.25 14.56 11.79
C LEU A 108 -3.44 13.31 12.65
N LEU A 109 -2.49 13.05 13.55
CA LEU A 109 -2.52 11.85 14.40
C LEU A 109 -3.66 11.86 15.43
N PHE A 110 -4.17 13.05 15.78
CA PHE A 110 -5.21 13.22 16.78
C PHE A 110 -6.14 14.40 16.44
N PRO A 111 -7.00 14.25 15.41
CA PRO A 111 -7.94 15.33 15.04
C PRO A 111 -8.89 15.66 16.20
N ASP A 112 -9.29 14.66 16.98
CA ASP A 112 -10.22 14.84 18.10
C ASP A 112 -9.58 15.54 19.31
N LEU A 113 -8.27 15.39 19.51
CA LEU A 113 -7.53 16.05 20.61
C LEU A 113 -7.22 17.52 20.31
N ARG A 114 -7.52 18.02 19.09
CA ARG A 114 -7.39 19.45 18.77
C ARG A 114 -8.51 20.29 19.40
N ASP A 115 -9.67 19.70 19.63
CA ASP A 115 -10.81 20.39 20.18
C ASP A 115 -10.75 20.39 21.70
N GLN A 116 -10.07 21.40 22.27
CA GLN A 116 -9.92 21.57 23.72
C GLN A 116 -11.27 21.65 24.44
N SER A 117 -12.36 22.01 23.74
CA SER A 117 -13.71 22.07 24.35
C SER A 117 -14.30 20.69 24.67
N LYS A 118 -13.81 19.64 24.00
CA LYS A 118 -14.21 18.25 24.25
C LYS A 118 -13.33 17.55 25.28
N LEU A 119 -12.26 18.20 25.74
CA LEU A 119 -11.36 17.65 26.73
C LEU A 119 -11.86 17.95 28.14
N PRO A 120 -11.64 17.05 29.11
CA PRO A 120 -11.87 17.34 30.52
C PRO A 120 -11.10 18.59 30.95
N GLN A 121 -11.68 19.42 31.83
CA GLN A 121 -11.07 20.71 32.25
C GLN A 121 -9.69 20.56 32.92
N ASN A 122 -9.38 19.36 33.44
CA ASN A 122 -8.10 19.04 34.07
C ASN A 122 -7.06 18.45 33.07
N LEU A 123 -7.37 18.41 31.78
CA LEU A 123 -6.49 17.85 30.74
C LEU A 123 -6.22 18.90 29.66
N SER A 124 -4.96 19.33 29.56
CA SER A 124 -4.47 20.14 28.45
C SER A 124 -3.52 19.32 27.59
N VAL A 125 -3.81 19.23 26.29
CA VAL A 125 -2.96 18.54 25.33
C VAL A 125 -2.20 19.58 24.50
N GLU A 126 -0.88 19.64 24.69
CA GLU A 126 0.01 20.40 23.82
C GLU A 126 0.40 19.54 22.62
N LEU A 127 -0.15 19.88 21.45
CA LEU A 127 0.26 19.24 20.20
C LEU A 127 1.62 19.80 19.79
N PRO A 128 2.58 18.95 19.39
CA PRO A 128 3.87 19.43 18.92
C PRO A 128 3.62 20.33 17.70
N SER A 129 3.96 21.62 17.85
CA SER A 129 4.02 22.58 16.74
C SER A 129 4.80 21.91 15.62
N GLN A 130 4.21 21.82 14.43
CA GLN A 130 4.78 21.10 13.30
C GLN A 130 6.27 21.46 13.19
N ALA A 131 7.12 20.55 13.67
CA ALA A 131 8.54 20.78 13.65
C ALA A 131 8.88 21.02 12.19
N LYS A 132 9.41 22.20 11.88
CA LYS A 132 9.94 22.50 10.54
C LYS A 132 10.71 21.26 10.12
N PRO A 133 10.48 20.72 8.90
CA PRO A 133 11.23 19.57 8.41
C PRO A 133 12.67 19.86 8.76
N ARG A 134 13.31 19.03 9.61
CA ARG A 134 14.72 19.20 9.92
C ARG A 134 15.37 19.39 8.56
N GLU A 135 15.93 20.58 8.32
CA GLU A 135 16.66 20.84 7.09
C GLU A 135 17.52 19.62 6.91
N ARG A 136 17.34 18.92 5.79
CA ARG A 136 18.18 17.77 5.49
C ARG A 136 19.58 18.35 5.56
N VAL A 137 20.28 18.05 6.64
CA VAL A 137 21.70 18.33 6.75
C VAL A 137 22.25 17.74 5.47
N PRO A 138 22.84 18.56 4.58
CA PRO A 138 23.41 18.02 3.35
C PRO A 138 24.20 16.79 3.77
N PHE A 139 24.00 15.67 3.10
CA PHE A 139 24.90 14.52 3.25
C PHE A 139 26.28 15.09 2.94
N GLN A 140 27.00 15.52 3.97
CA GLN A 140 28.39 15.89 3.85
C GLN A 140 29.02 14.60 3.38
N ASN A 141 29.51 14.61 2.14
CA ASN A 141 30.27 13.53 1.58
C ASN A 141 31.30 13.12 2.62
N TYR A 142 31.09 11.95 3.23
CA TYR A 142 32.09 11.30 4.07
C TYR A 142 33.17 10.71 3.16
N ASP A 143 33.76 11.53 2.29
CA ASP A 143 35.03 11.27 1.62
C ASP A 143 36.17 11.52 2.62
N ASN A 144 36.06 10.97 3.82
CA ASN A 144 37.15 10.91 4.78
C ASN A 144 37.72 9.49 4.75
N PRO A 145 38.79 9.22 3.98
CA PRO A 145 39.36 7.88 3.80
C PRO A 145 39.97 7.27 5.09
N LYS A 146 39.85 7.94 6.24
CA LYS A 146 40.41 7.50 7.52
C LYS A 146 39.47 6.64 8.37
N HIS A 147 38.19 6.47 8.01
CA HIS A 147 37.21 5.70 8.80
C HIS A 147 36.51 4.56 8.05
N SER A 148 37.09 4.04 6.97
CA SER A 148 36.68 2.75 6.40
C SER A 148 37.25 1.61 7.25
N HIS A 149 36.64 1.35 8.42
CA HIS A 149 36.88 0.14 9.21
C HIS A 149 36.04 -1.05 8.69
N PHE A 150 35.69 -1.03 7.41
CA PHE A 150 35.14 -2.21 6.74
C PHE A 150 36.30 -3.12 6.35
N PRO A 151 36.37 -4.35 6.89
CA PRO A 151 37.40 -5.30 6.52
C PRO A 151 37.34 -5.54 5.01
N ASN A 152 38.50 -5.50 4.36
CA ASN A 152 38.59 -5.76 2.93
C ASN A 152 38.02 -7.16 2.65
N LYS A 153 37.36 -7.35 1.50
CA LYS A 153 36.82 -8.63 1.03
C LYS A 153 37.76 -9.83 1.27
N LYS A 154 39.07 -9.63 1.16
CA LYS A 154 40.10 -10.65 1.46
C LYS A 154 40.14 -11.05 2.95
N GLU A 155 40.03 -10.10 3.87
CA GLU A 155 39.96 -10.37 5.32
C GLU A 155 38.66 -11.09 5.68
N LEU A 156 37.54 -10.67 5.09
CA LEU A 156 36.24 -11.31 5.32
C LEU A 156 36.27 -12.79 4.91
N GLN A 157 36.90 -13.09 3.77
CA GLN A 157 37.04 -14.45 3.25
C GLN A 157 37.98 -15.30 4.12
N LYS A 158 39.05 -14.71 4.66
CA LYS A 158 39.98 -15.37 5.60
C LYS A 158 39.28 -15.70 6.93
N GLN A 159 38.50 -14.76 7.47
CA GLN A 159 37.67 -15.01 8.66
C GLN A 159 36.64 -16.13 8.44
N TYR A 160 36.00 -16.16 7.26
CA TYR A 160 35.04 -17.21 6.95
C TYR A 160 35.71 -18.59 6.89
N GLN A 161 36.82 -18.73 6.18
CA GLN A 161 37.54 -20.01 6.11
C GLN A 161 38.05 -20.49 7.48
N ALA A 162 38.52 -19.57 8.35
CA ALA A 162 38.95 -19.91 9.70
C ALA A 162 37.81 -20.49 10.56
N ARG A 163 36.58 -19.97 10.42
CA ARG A 163 35.42 -20.48 11.18
C ARG A 163 34.98 -21.88 10.77
N TYR A 164 35.14 -22.25 9.50
CA TYR A 164 34.60 -23.50 8.96
C TYR A 164 35.65 -24.60 8.76
N LYS A 165 36.95 -24.31 8.81
CA LYS A 165 38.01 -25.35 8.78
C LYS A 165 38.20 -26.14 10.09
N GLY A 166 37.53 -25.76 11.18
CA GLY A 166 37.67 -26.39 12.50
C GLY A 166 36.57 -27.37 12.93
N LYS A 167 35.53 -27.62 12.12
CA LYS A 167 34.39 -28.48 12.51
C LYS A 167 34.14 -29.67 11.58
N GLY A 168 35.19 -30.19 10.95
CA GLY A 168 35.16 -31.46 10.25
C GLY A 168 36.16 -32.43 10.89
N GLY A 169 35.71 -33.21 11.88
CA GLY A 169 36.51 -34.34 12.39
C GLY A 169 36.36 -34.58 13.89
N LYS A 170 35.36 -35.39 14.25
CA LYS A 170 35.19 -36.27 15.42
C LYS A 170 33.67 -36.55 15.48
N LYS A 171 33.14 -37.73 15.20
CA LYS A 171 33.64 -39.07 14.91
C LYS A 171 32.68 -39.70 13.90
#